data_AF-A0A9N8MPW0-F1
#
_entry.id   AF-A0A9N8MPW0-F1
#
_cell.length_a   1.000
_cell.length_b   1.000
_cell.length_c   1.000
_cell.angle_alpha   90.00
_cell.angle_beta   90.00
_cell.angle_gamma   90.00
#
_symmetry.space_group_name_H-M   'P 1'
#
loop_
_entity.id
_entity.type
_entity.pdbx_description
1 polymer ?
#
loop_
_entity_poly.entity_id
_entity_poly.type
_entity_poly.pdbx_seq_one_letter_code
_entity_poly.pdbx_strand_id
1 'polypeptide(L)'
;MEQFEAGVKKIFADIGRLEYFDMMMKRSNIANHLLKKQIHELGQLKKKGFIDEYEHSDLVRQIVELVNFQGGCERIKNTPLYRQFSVFSRIFVVLFIVLLPFGLVNEMAKIGSYGVWLTVPFSMLISWVFYTMEQIGEFSENPFDNSIMMCHSILFARP
;
A
#
# COMPACT_ATOMS: atom_id res chain seq x y z
N MET A 1 0.84 -11.79 -9.20
CA MET A 1 1.39 -11.73 -10.58
C MET A 1 0.40 -12.31 -11.58
N GLU A 2 0.00 -13.57 -11.45
CA GLU A 2 -0.94 -14.24 -12.38
C GLU A 2 -2.31 -13.53 -12.55
N GLN A 3 -2.91 -13.04 -11.46
CA GLN A 3 -4.16 -12.26 -11.53
C GLN A 3 -3.99 -10.90 -12.24
N PHE A 4 -2.83 -10.26 -12.08
CA PHE A 4 -2.53 -8.99 -12.74
C PHE A 4 -2.34 -9.21 -14.24
N GLU A 5 -1.61 -10.26 -14.62
CA GLU A 5 -1.41 -10.63 -16.03
C GLU A 5 -2.73 -10.99 -16.71
N ALA A 6 -3.59 -11.77 -16.04
CA ALA A 6 -4.93 -12.10 -16.56
C ALA A 6 -5.81 -10.85 -16.74
N GLY A 7 -5.76 -9.90 -15.79
CA GLY A 7 -6.47 -8.63 -15.88
C GLY A 7 -5.98 -7.76 -17.03
N VAL A 8 -4.66 -7.59 -17.17
CA VAL A 8 -4.06 -6.82 -18.26
C VAL A 8 -4.35 -7.47 -19.61
N LYS A 9 -4.26 -8.80 -19.72
CA LYS A 9 -4.60 -9.54 -20.94
C LYS A 9 -6.05 -9.32 -21.36
N LYS A 10 -6.97 -9.29 -20.40
CA LYS A 10 -8.39 -9.00 -20.64
C LYS A 10 -8.59 -7.58 -21.20
N ILE A 11 -7.95 -6.58 -20.61
CA ILE A 11 -8.03 -5.18 -21.09
C ILE A 11 -7.51 -5.07 -22.54
N PHE A 12 -6.36 -5.67 -22.85
CA PHE A 12 -5.81 -5.63 -24.21
C PHE A 12 -6.63 -6.47 -25.21
N ALA A 13 -7.32 -7.53 -24.75
CA ALA A 13 -8.28 -8.28 -25.55
C ALA A 13 -9.50 -7.43 -25.91
N ASP A 14 -10.07 -6.72 -24.93
CA ASP A 14 -11.24 -5.85 -25.12
C ASP A 14 -10.95 -4.68 -26.07
N ILE A 15 -9.72 -4.15 -26.04
CA ILE A 15 -9.27 -3.06 -26.95
C ILE A 15 -8.85 -3.61 -28.34
N GLY A 16 -8.84 -4.94 -28.53
CA GLY A 16 -8.43 -5.57 -29.80
C GLY A 16 -6.95 -5.38 -30.14
N ARG A 17 -6.10 -5.12 -29.15
CA ARG A 17 -4.67 -4.81 -29.29
C ARG A 17 -3.80 -5.84 -28.56
N LEU A 18 -4.14 -7.13 -28.67
CA LEU A 18 -3.42 -8.23 -28.00
C LEU A 18 -1.93 -8.32 -28.36
N GLU A 19 -1.53 -7.88 -29.56
CA GLU A 19 -0.12 -7.79 -29.97
C GLU A 19 0.73 -6.93 -29.01
N TYR A 20 0.11 -5.93 -28.39
CA TYR A 20 0.76 -5.02 -27.45
C TYR A 20 1.03 -5.69 -26.09
N PHE A 21 0.24 -6.71 -25.73
CA PHE A 21 0.38 -7.44 -24.46
C PHE A 21 1.76 -8.13 -24.35
N ASP A 22 2.14 -8.89 -25.38
CA ASP A 22 3.40 -9.64 -25.40
C ASP A 22 4.63 -8.72 -25.44
N MET A 23 4.51 -7.52 -26.04
CA MET A 23 5.56 -6.51 -26.03
C MET A 23 5.73 -5.85 -24.66
N MET A 24 4.61 -5.56 -23.98
CA MET A 24 4.57 -4.85 -22.71
C MET A 24 5.03 -5.75 -21.55
N MET A 25 4.62 -7.01 -21.53
CA MET A 25 4.96 -7.99 -20.49
C MET A 25 6.46 -8.32 -20.38
N LYS A 26 7.24 -8.03 -21.42
CA LYS A 26 8.70 -8.23 -21.43
C LYS A 26 9.50 -7.09 -20.79
N ARG A 27 8.85 -6.01 -20.33
CA ARG A 27 9.50 -4.81 -19.79
C ARG A 27 9.34 -4.73 -18.27
N SER A 28 10.35 -4.20 -17.58
CA SER A 28 10.32 -4.09 -16.10
C SER A 28 9.27 -3.09 -15.59
N ASN A 29 8.91 -2.10 -16.40
CA ASN A 29 7.94 -1.07 -16.04
C ASN A 29 6.91 -0.91 -17.17
N ILE A 30 5.83 -1.70 -17.06
CA ILE A 30 4.75 -1.76 -18.05
C ILE A 30 4.05 -0.39 -18.17
N ALA A 31 3.77 0.28 -17.05
CA ALA A 31 3.05 1.54 -17.03
C ALA A 31 3.80 2.67 -17.75
N ASN A 32 5.11 2.80 -17.51
CA ASN A 32 5.93 3.82 -18.18
C ASN A 32 6.02 3.54 -19.70
N HIS A 33 6.12 2.25 -20.08
CA HIS A 33 6.15 1.88 -21.49
C HIS A 33 4.82 2.15 -22.21
N LEU A 34 3.69 1.96 -21.52
CA LEU A 34 2.36 2.28 -22.04
C LEU A 34 2.22 3.78 -22.33
N LEU A 35 2.58 4.64 -21.37
CA LEU A 35 2.51 6.10 -21.52
C LEU A 35 3.40 6.58 -22.69
N LYS A 36 4.62 6.04 -22.82
CA LYS A 36 5.51 6.33 -23.96
C LYS A 36 4.89 5.93 -25.30
N LYS A 37 4.18 4.81 -25.36
CA LYS A 37 3.53 4.36 -26.59
C LYS A 37 2.32 5.22 -26.96
N GLN A 38 1.55 5.69 -25.97
CA GLN A 38 0.47 6.66 -26.19
C GLN A 38 1.00 7.97 -26.78
N ILE A 39 2.11 8.51 -26.27
CA ILE A 39 2.76 9.70 -26.87
C ILE A 39 3.14 9.45 -28.33
N HIS A 40 3.69 8.26 -28.63
CA HIS A 40 4.04 7.91 -30.01
C HIS A 40 2.80 7.83 -30.92
N GLU A 41 1.70 7.23 -30.46
CA GLU A 41 0.45 7.15 -31.22
C GLU A 41 -0.15 8.55 -31.47
N LEU A 42 -0.13 9.44 -30.49
CA LEU A 42 -0.55 10.84 -30.68
C LEU A 42 0.29 11.55 -31.75
N GLY A 43 1.61 11.36 -31.74
CA GLY A 43 2.48 11.92 -32.79
C GLY A 43 2.14 11.40 -34.18
N GLN A 44 1.71 10.15 -34.31
CA GLN A 44 1.26 9.59 -35.60
C GLN A 44 -0.11 10.14 -36.02
N LEU A 45 -1.03 10.35 -35.08
CA LEU A 45 -2.34 10.96 -35.37
C LEU A 45 -2.20 12.40 -35.84
N LYS A 46 -1.28 13.16 -35.24
CA LYS A 46 -0.94 14.52 -35.70
C LYS A 46 -0.40 14.51 -37.13
N LYS A 47 0.55 13.63 -37.44
CA LYS A 47 1.10 13.49 -38.81
C LYS A 47 0.05 13.13 -39.85
N LYS A 48 -0.99 12.39 -39.45
CA LYS A 48 -2.13 12.03 -40.30
C LYS A 48 -3.20 13.12 -40.40
N GLY A 49 -3.05 14.24 -39.68
CA GLY A 49 -3.99 15.37 -39.69
C GLY A 49 -5.29 15.11 -38.93
N PHE A 50 -5.35 14.09 -38.06
CA PHE A 50 -6.54 13.79 -37.25
C PHE A 50 -6.68 14.68 -36.02
N ILE A 51 -5.59 15.34 -35.60
CA ILE A 51 -5.53 16.22 -34.43
C ILE A 51 -4.71 17.46 -34.77
N ASP A 52 -5.13 18.61 -34.26
CA ASP A 52 -4.44 19.89 -34.44
C ASP A 52 -3.21 20.00 -33.50
N GLU A 53 -2.34 20.98 -33.76
CA GLU A 53 -1.16 21.29 -32.92
C GLU A 53 -1.57 21.56 -31.47
N TYR A 54 -2.66 22.31 -31.27
CA TYR A 54 -3.14 22.64 -29.93
C TYR A 54 -3.63 21.40 -29.18
N GLU A 55 -4.46 20.58 -29.82
CA GLU A 55 -4.99 19.33 -29.24
C GLU A 55 -3.88 18.33 -28.93
N HIS A 56 -2.91 18.17 -29.85
CA HIS A 56 -1.75 17.32 -29.62
C HIS A 56 -0.93 17.80 -28.42
N SER A 57 -0.66 19.10 -28.32
CA SER A 57 0.12 19.68 -27.22
C SER A 57 -0.58 19.47 -25.87
N ASP A 58 -1.89 19.69 -25.81
CA ASP A 58 -2.67 19.49 -24.59
C ASP A 58 -2.71 18.02 -24.15
N LEU A 59 -2.97 17.10 -25.07
CA LEU A 59 -2.98 15.66 -24.78
C LEU A 59 -1.60 15.13 -24.35
N VAL A 60 -0.53 15.57 -25.01
CA VAL A 60 0.84 15.19 -24.60
C VAL A 60 1.15 15.73 -23.22
N ARG A 61 0.73 16.96 -22.90
CA ARG A 61 0.90 17.52 -21.55
C ARG A 61 0.21 16.68 -20.48
N GLN A 62 -1.03 16.24 -20.71
CA GLN A 62 -1.74 15.35 -19.79
C GLN A 62 -0.98 14.04 -19.55
N ILE A 63 -0.45 13.42 -20.62
CA ILE A 63 0.33 12.18 -20.47
C ILE A 63 1.63 12.43 -19.70
N VAL A 64 2.31 13.56 -19.93
CA VAL A 64 3.50 13.94 -19.16
C VAL A 64 3.17 14.13 -17.68
N GLU A 65 2.02 14.71 -17.34
CA GLU A 65 1.55 14.79 -15.95
C GLU A 65 1.32 13.39 -15.35
N LEU A 66 0.75 12.45 -16.09
CA LEU A 66 0.62 11.05 -15.66
C LEU A 66 1.97 10.38 -15.40
N VAL A 67 2.98 10.62 -16.24
CA VAL A 67 4.35 10.13 -16.02
C VAL A 67 4.94 10.70 -14.73
N ASN A 68 4.69 11.99 -14.46
CA ASN A 68 5.15 12.64 -13.22
C ASN A 68 4.49 12.03 -11.98
N PHE A 69 3.18 11.75 -12.03
CA PHE A 69 2.49 11.06 -10.94
C PHE A 69 3.03 9.65 -10.73
N GLN A 70 3.25 8.89 -11.81
CA GLN A 70 3.83 7.55 -11.72
C GLN A 70 5.21 7.57 -11.04
N GLY A 71 6.09 8.50 -11.46
CA GLY A 71 7.40 8.67 -10.82
C GLY A 71 7.31 9.13 -9.36
N GLY A 72 6.25 9.86 -8.99
CA GLY A 72 5.90 10.16 -7.60
C GLY A 72 5.59 8.89 -6.79
N CYS A 73 4.69 8.05 -7.28
CA CYS A 73 4.32 6.80 -6.63
C CYS A 73 5.51 5.83 -6.51
N GLU A 74 6.35 5.73 -7.54
CA GLU A 74 7.57 4.92 -7.50
C GLU A 74 8.57 5.43 -6.47
N ARG A 75 8.73 6.75 -6.32
CA ARG A 75 9.57 7.32 -5.25
C ARG A 75 9.02 7.03 -3.87
N ILE A 76 7.71 7.19 -3.65
CA ILE A 76 7.08 6.86 -2.36
C ILE A 76 7.27 5.38 -2.04
N LYS A 77 7.05 4.49 -3.02
CA LYS A 77 7.25 3.04 -2.86
C LYS A 77 8.70 2.65 -2.60
N ASN A 78 9.65 3.27 -3.29
CA ASN A 78 11.08 2.94 -3.22
C ASN A 78 11.83 3.76 -2.16
N THR A 79 11.15 4.59 -1.36
CA THR A 79 11.78 5.27 -0.22
C THR A 79 11.79 4.28 0.94
N PRO A 80 12.91 3.62 1.26
CA PRO A 80 12.95 2.73 2.40
C PRO A 80 12.80 3.57 3.66
N LEU A 81 11.66 3.46 4.33
CA LEU A 81 11.55 3.92 5.69
C LEU A 81 12.47 3.05 6.56
N TYR A 82 13.16 3.69 7.48
CA TYR A 82 14.22 3.06 8.25
C TYR A 82 13.59 2.03 9.19
N ARG A 83 13.51 0.77 8.72
CA ARG A 83 12.79 -0.37 9.31
C ARG A 83 13.03 -0.59 10.81
N GLN A 84 14.11 -0.04 11.35
CA GLN A 84 14.40 -0.09 12.78
C GLN A 84 13.36 0.69 13.61
N PHE A 85 12.82 1.81 13.12
CA PHE A 85 11.85 2.62 13.88
C PHE A 85 10.52 1.89 14.11
N SER A 86 9.98 1.19 13.10
CA SER A 86 8.71 0.46 13.22
C SER A 86 8.82 -0.72 14.20
N VAL A 87 10.01 -1.35 14.29
CA VAL A 87 10.26 -2.45 15.25
C VAL A 87 10.28 -1.94 16.70
N PHE A 88 10.91 -0.78 16.95
CA PHE A 88 10.93 -0.20 18.30
C PHE A 88 9.54 0.23 18.78
N SER A 89 8.73 0.83 17.90
CA SER A 89 7.34 1.21 18.23
C SER A 89 6.52 -0.01 18.66
N ARG A 90 6.60 -1.10 17.88
CA ARG A 90 5.89 -2.35 18.18
C ARG A 90 6.29 -2.94 19.53
N ILE A 91 7.59 -3.01 19.81
CA ILE A 91 8.10 -3.53 21.09
C ILE A 91 7.57 -2.69 22.26
N PHE A 92 7.54 -1.36 22.11
CA PHE A 92 7.03 -0.47 23.15
C PHE A 92 5.54 -0.67 23.42
N VAL A 93 4.71 -0.78 22.38
CA VAL A 93 3.27 -1.01 22.51
C VAL A 93 2.98 -2.37 23.16
N VAL A 94 3.70 -3.43 22.77
CA VAL A 94 3.56 -4.76 23.38
C VAL A 94 3.96 -4.72 24.86
N LEU A 95 5.07 -4.06 25.20
CA LEU A 95 5.51 -3.89 26.58
C LEU A 95 4.48 -3.12 27.41
N PHE A 96 3.90 -2.06 26.85
CA PHE A 96 2.83 -1.29 27.49
C PHE A 96 1.60 -2.15 27.76
N ILE A 97 1.13 -2.91 26.77
CA ILE A 97 -0.02 -3.83 26.89
C ILE A 97 0.22 -4.89 27.99
N VAL A 98 1.43 -5.44 28.07
CA VAL A 98 1.79 -6.44 29.09
C VAL A 98 1.83 -5.83 30.49
N LEU A 99 2.31 -4.59 30.63
CA LEU A 99 2.40 -3.89 31.93
C LEU A 99 1.05 -3.33 32.41
N LEU A 100 0.14 -3.04 31.48
CA LEU A 100 -1.17 -2.44 31.74
C LEU A 100 -2.04 -3.17 32.78
N PRO A 101 -2.21 -4.52 32.75
CA PRO A 101 -2.97 -5.22 33.78
C PRO A 101 -2.33 -5.12 35.17
N PHE A 102 -1.00 -5.07 35.27
CA PHE A 102 -0.30 -4.90 36.56
C PHE A 102 -0.48 -3.50 37.13
N GLY A 103 -0.65 -2.48 36.29
CA GLY A 103 -1.00 -1.13 36.72
C GLY A 103 -2.46 -1.01 37.19
N LEU A 104 -3.39 -1.64 36.47
CA LEU A 104 -4.82 -1.54 36.74
C LEU A 104 -5.29 -2.36 37.94
N VAL A 105 -4.66 -3.52 38.23
CA VAL A 105 -5.11 -4.42 39.30
C VAL A 105 -5.17 -3.73 40.66
N ASN A 106 -4.20 -2.86 40.97
CA ASN A 106 -4.14 -2.14 42.24
C ASN A 106 -5.22 -1.06 42.35
N GLU A 107 -5.54 -0.36 41.27
CA GLU A 107 -6.59 0.67 41.28
C GLU A 107 -7.99 0.07 41.30
N MET A 108 -8.21 -0.99 40.54
CA MET A 108 -9.50 -1.68 40.51
C MET A 108 -9.78 -2.45 41.81
N ALA A 109 -8.76 -2.96 42.49
CA ALA A 109 -8.91 -3.58 43.82
C ALA A 109 -9.43 -2.58 44.88
N LYS A 110 -9.19 -1.26 44.73
CA LYS A 110 -9.69 -0.23 45.66
C LYS A 110 -11.17 0.07 45.49
N ILE A 111 -11.74 -0.21 44.31
CA ILE A 111 -13.14 0.15 43.96
C ILE A 111 -14.15 -0.89 44.48
N GLY A 112 -13.71 -2.11 44.77
CA GLY A 112 -14.54 -3.13 45.43
C GLY A 112 -14.00 -4.55 45.26
N SER A 113 -14.60 -5.51 45.98
CA SER A 113 -14.24 -6.93 45.94
C SER A 113 -14.39 -7.57 44.55
N TYR A 114 -15.29 -7.05 43.70
CA TYR A 114 -15.46 -7.45 42.30
C TYR A 114 -14.59 -6.65 41.31
N GLY A 115 -13.88 -5.61 41.77
CA GLY A 115 -13.08 -4.75 40.89
C GLY A 115 -11.92 -5.49 40.21
N VAL A 116 -11.36 -6.49 40.88
CA VAL A 116 -10.33 -7.37 40.28
C VAL A 116 -10.87 -8.10 39.04
N TRP A 117 -12.13 -8.54 39.06
CA TRP A 117 -12.75 -9.19 37.90
C TRP A 117 -13.02 -8.21 36.75
N LEU A 118 -13.26 -6.93 37.07
CA LEU A 118 -13.44 -5.86 36.08
C LEU A 118 -12.11 -5.46 35.39
N THR A 119 -10.97 -5.78 36.00
CA THR A 119 -9.63 -5.45 35.47
C THR A 119 -9.37 -6.15 34.12
N VAL A 120 -9.85 -7.39 33.96
CA VAL A 120 -9.64 -8.20 32.75
C VAL A 120 -10.31 -7.59 31.51
N PRO A 121 -11.63 -7.31 31.49
CA PRO A 121 -12.28 -6.72 30.31
C PRO A 121 -11.78 -5.29 30.03
N PHE A 122 -11.47 -4.49 31.05
CA PHE A 122 -10.96 -3.13 30.85
C PHE A 122 -9.56 -3.12 30.25
N SER A 123 -8.67 -3.99 30.76
CA SER A 123 -7.31 -4.11 30.23
C SER A 123 -7.32 -4.63 28.79
N MET A 124 -8.21 -5.59 28.47
CA MET A 124 -8.40 -6.09 27.11
C MET A 124 -8.87 -5.00 26.14
N LEU A 125 -9.84 -4.17 26.53
CA LEU A 125 -10.33 -3.06 25.69
C LEU A 125 -9.24 -2.03 25.41
N ILE A 126 -8.49 -1.61 26.42
CA ILE A 126 -7.41 -0.62 26.24
C ILE A 126 -6.31 -1.22 25.36
N SER A 127 -5.93 -2.47 25.61
CA SER A 127 -4.94 -3.17 24.81
C SER A 127 -5.35 -3.29 23.35
N TRP A 128 -6.63 -3.57 23.08
CA TRP A 128 -7.17 -3.61 21.73
C TRP A 128 -7.04 -2.27 21.01
N VAL A 129 -7.34 -1.16 21.68
CA VAL A 129 -7.22 0.20 21.10
C VAL A 129 -5.77 0.51 20.74
N PHE A 130 -4.82 0.31 21.66
CA PHE A 130 -3.40 0.59 21.41
C PHE A 130 -2.82 -0.33 20.34
N TYR A 131 -3.18 -1.62 20.35
CA TYR A 131 -2.77 -2.56 19.31
C TYR A 131 -3.30 -2.14 17.93
N THR A 132 -4.57 -1.74 17.85
CA THR A 132 -5.17 -1.28 16.59
C THR A 132 -4.52 0.01 16.09
N MET A 133 -4.20 0.95 16.97
CA MET A 133 -3.49 2.18 16.61
C MET A 133 -2.12 1.89 16.00
N GLU A 134 -1.33 1.01 16.61
CA GLU A 134 -0.01 0.61 16.10
C GLU A 134 -0.12 -0.04 14.71
N GLN A 135 -1.11 -0.93 14.52
CA GLN A 135 -1.38 -1.56 13.23
C GLN A 135 -1.74 -0.53 12.16
N ILE A 136 -2.59 0.47 12.47
CA ILE A 136 -2.92 1.57 11.55
C ILE A 136 -1.67 2.38 11.17
N GLY A 137 -0.76 2.60 12.12
CA GLY A 137 0.52 3.27 11.88
C GLY A 137 1.38 2.53 10.87
N GLU A 138 1.54 1.22 11.05
CA GLU A 138 2.30 0.36 10.13
C GLU A 138 1.69 0.31 8.71
N PHE A 139 0.35 0.26 8.60
CA PHE A 139 -0.33 0.34 7.30
C PHE A 139 -0.13 1.69 6.61
N SER A 140 -0.10 2.77 7.39
CA SER A 140 0.14 4.12 6.86
C SER A 140 1.59 4.32 6.41
N GLU A 141 2.52 3.55 6.98
CA GLU A 141 3.94 3.58 6.65
C GLU A 141 4.22 3.01 5.25
N ASN A 142 3.45 2.00 4.81
CA ASN A 142 3.66 1.32 3.52
C ASN A 142 2.36 1.24 2.70
N PRO A 143 1.86 2.36 2.13
CA PRO A 143 0.55 2.42 1.49
C PRO A 143 0.44 1.61 0.18
N PHE A 144 1.57 1.24 -0.42
CA PHE A 144 1.64 0.50 -1.68
C PHE A 144 2.17 -0.92 -1.53
N ASP A 145 2.60 -1.30 -0.34
CA ASP A 145 3.00 -2.68 -0.08
C ASP A 145 1.73 -3.45 0.25
N ASN A 146 1.35 -4.36 -0.64
CA ASN A 146 0.07 -5.06 -0.56
C ASN A 146 0.14 -6.17 0.50
N SER A 147 0.45 -5.83 1.74
CA SER A 147 0.47 -6.72 2.90
C SER A 147 -0.94 -6.86 3.50
N ILE A 148 -1.91 -7.13 2.62
CA ILE A 148 -3.10 -7.86 3.05
C ILE A 148 -2.55 -9.20 3.55
N MET A 149 -2.54 -9.43 4.86
CA MET A 149 -2.09 -10.65 5.56
C MET A 149 -0.65 -10.65 6.14
N MET A 150 -0.30 -9.65 6.94
CA MET A 150 0.67 -9.85 8.05
C MET A 150 0.05 -10.73 9.18
N CYS A 151 -0.78 -11.72 8.83
CA CYS A 151 -1.18 -12.82 9.71
C CYS A 151 -0.11 -13.93 9.72
N HIS A 152 0.91 -13.84 8.85
CA HIS A 152 1.99 -14.84 8.77
C HIS A 152 3.20 -14.55 9.68
N SER A 153 3.33 -13.37 10.29
CA SER A 153 4.48 -13.09 11.18
C SER A 153 4.38 -13.78 12.55
N ILE A 154 3.25 -14.45 12.86
CA ILE A 154 3.14 -15.41 13.97
C ILE A 154 3.68 -16.81 13.57
N LEU A 155 3.89 -17.08 12.27
CA LEU A 155 4.41 -18.36 11.78
C LEU A 155 5.94 -18.48 11.75
N PHE A 156 6.68 -17.40 12.07
CA PHE A 156 8.14 -17.45 12.29
C PHE A 156 8.55 -17.76 13.74
N ALA A 157 7.60 -18.21 14.57
CA ALA A 157 7.89 -18.99 15.77
C ALA A 157 7.94 -20.50 15.45
N ARG A 158 8.69 -20.88 14.42
CA ARG A 158 9.20 -22.24 14.27
C ARG A 158 10.73 -22.18 14.19
N PRO A 159 11.44 -23.04 14.94
CA PRO A 159 12.89 -23.18 14.83
C PRO A 159 13.30 -23.67 13.44
#